data_AF-A0A060YXZ6-F1
#
_entry.id   AF-A0A060YXZ6-F1
#
_cell.length_a   1.000
_cell.length_b   1.000
_cell.length_c   1.000
_cell.angle_alpha   90.00
_cell.angle_beta   90.00
_cell.angle_gamma   90.00
#
_symmetry.space_group_name_H-M   'P 1'
#
loop_
_entity.id
_entity.type
_entity.pdbx_description
1 polymer ?
#
loop_
_entity_poly.entity_id
_entity_poly.type
_entity_poly.pdbx_seq_one_letter_code
_entity_poly.pdbx_strand_id
1 'polypeptide(L)'
;MRELHFKDYFWNGELTSTGGYDCIIQHLNDGKRTCKEIEDFMKARASIEEKYAKELLGLSKKVCGHNEMNTLKRSLDMFKLQTEHVSLSHLQLAQTMRDEAKKLEDFRERQKETRKKVEQQMDALHKQRATQFKKTMEVNWRTFQFFFVKPAVIIPELSNPELIICSLKACLVSGIMLPKHEAVL
;
A
#
# COMPACT_ATOMS: atom_id res chain seq x y z
N MET A 1 24.77 -2.23 1.03
CA MET A 1 23.55 -1.61 1.62
C MET A 1 22.83 -2.69 2.40
N ARG A 2 22.36 -2.41 3.63
CA ARG A 2 21.64 -3.40 4.44
C ARG A 2 20.19 -3.48 3.93
N GLU A 3 19.65 -4.67 3.70
CA GLU A 3 18.25 -4.83 3.28
C GLU A 3 17.30 -4.47 4.43
N LEU A 4 16.25 -3.71 4.12
CA LEU A 4 15.22 -3.29 5.07
C LEU A 4 13.92 -4.01 4.71
N HIS A 5 13.34 -4.77 5.64
CA HIS A 5 12.07 -5.46 5.41
C HIS A 5 10.95 -4.88 6.25
N PHE A 6 9.73 -4.85 5.71
CA PHE A 6 8.56 -4.33 6.45
C PHE A 6 8.30 -5.07 7.76
N LYS A 7 8.58 -6.38 7.80
CA LYS A 7 8.45 -7.20 9.02
C LYS A 7 9.37 -6.77 10.15
N ASP A 8 10.37 -5.91 9.93
CA ASP A 8 11.34 -5.51 10.96
C ASP A 8 11.00 -4.13 11.55
N TYR A 9 10.26 -3.28 10.82
CA TYR A 9 10.12 -1.85 11.15
C TYR A 9 8.68 -1.38 11.39
N PHE A 10 7.66 -2.18 11.06
CA PHE A 10 6.24 -1.78 11.17
C PHE A 10 5.55 -2.35 12.41
N TRP A 11 6.29 -2.54 13.50
CA TRP A 11 5.75 -2.91 14.81
C TRP A 11 5.51 -1.66 15.67
N ASN A 12 4.51 -1.72 16.55
CA ASN A 12 4.22 -0.66 17.52
C ASN A 12 4.55 -1.14 18.94
N GLY A 13 4.87 -0.20 19.84
CA GLY A 13 5.13 -0.50 21.24
C GLY A 13 3.89 -0.96 22.04
N GLU A 14 2.70 -0.51 21.64
CA GLU A 14 1.45 -0.93 22.27
C GLU A 14 0.89 -2.20 21.63
N LEU A 15 0.59 -3.21 22.45
CA LEU A 15 0.19 -4.55 22.00
C LEU A 15 -1.08 -4.57 21.15
N THR A 16 -2.02 -3.65 21.40
CA THR A 16 -3.27 -3.55 20.64
C THR A 16 -3.21 -2.59 19.46
N SER A 17 -2.15 -1.79 19.34
CA SER A 17 -2.02 -0.79 18.28
C SER A 17 -1.81 -1.43 16.90
N THR A 18 -2.44 -0.84 15.89
CA THR A 18 -2.37 -1.25 14.47
C THR A 18 -1.63 -0.24 13.59
N GLY A 19 -1.10 0.85 14.16
CA GLY A 19 -0.49 1.95 13.40
C GLY A 19 0.50 1.54 12.30
N GLY A 20 1.48 0.67 12.57
CA GLY A 20 2.38 0.17 11.53
C GLY A 20 1.67 -0.58 10.39
N TYR A 21 0.66 -1.39 10.70
CA TYR A 21 -0.17 -2.03 9.68
C TYR A 21 -0.97 -1.00 8.87
N ASP A 22 -1.57 -0.02 9.54
CA ASP A 22 -2.35 1.04 8.89
C ASP A 22 -1.49 1.85 7.91
N CYS A 23 -0.23 2.14 8.26
CA CYS A 23 0.75 2.76 7.38
C CYS A 23 1.04 1.92 6.12
N ILE A 24 1.18 0.59 6.25
CA ILE A 24 1.39 -0.30 5.09
C ILE A 24 0.15 -0.28 4.17
N ILE A 25 -1.06 -0.37 4.75
CA ILE A 25 -2.30 -0.33 3.97
C ILE A 25 -2.44 1.00 3.23
N GLN A 26 -2.13 2.11 3.89
CA GLN A 26 -2.13 3.44 3.27
C GLN A 26 -1.15 3.48 2.09
N HIS A 27 0.09 3.01 2.27
CA HIS A 27 1.09 2.94 1.21
C HIS A 27 0.60 2.11 -0.01
N LEU A 28 -0.03 0.97 0.22
CA LEU A 28 -0.60 0.14 -0.85
C LEU A 28 -1.77 0.83 -1.57
N ASN A 29 -2.59 1.60 -0.86
CA ASN A 29 -3.66 2.40 -1.45
C ASN A 29 -3.13 3.55 -2.30
N ASP A 30 -2.07 4.21 -1.84
CA ASP A 30 -1.41 5.27 -2.61
C ASP A 30 -0.77 4.68 -3.88
N GLY A 31 -0.09 3.53 -3.79
CA GLY A 31 0.42 2.83 -4.98
C GLY A 31 -0.68 2.46 -5.99
N LYS A 32 -1.87 2.06 -5.52
CA LYS A 32 -3.04 1.84 -6.38
C LYS A 32 -3.48 3.13 -7.09
N ARG A 33 -3.45 4.28 -6.41
CA ARG A 33 -3.79 5.59 -6.99
C ARG A 33 -2.77 5.97 -8.07
N THR A 34 -1.48 5.82 -7.80
CA THR A 34 -0.41 6.05 -8.78
C THR A 34 -0.59 5.17 -10.03
N CYS A 35 -0.96 3.89 -9.87
CA CYS A 35 -1.24 3.03 -11.02
C CYS A 35 -2.39 3.57 -11.89
N LYS A 36 -3.43 4.14 -11.28
CA LYS A 36 -4.55 4.74 -12.02
C LYS A 36 -4.13 6.01 -12.76
N GLU A 37 -3.34 6.88 -12.12
CA GLU A 37 -2.80 8.09 -12.74
C GLU A 37 -1.91 7.77 -13.95
N ILE A 38 -1.04 6.76 -13.83
CA ILE A 38 -0.17 6.30 -14.94
C ILE A 38 -1.02 5.70 -16.08
N GLU A 39 -2.03 4.88 -15.76
CA GLU A 39 -2.94 4.33 -16.76
C GLU A 39 -3.63 5.45 -17.55
N ASP A 40 -4.19 6.44 -16.86
CA ASP A 40 -4.89 7.56 -17.50
C ASP A 40 -3.95 8.40 -18.36
N PHE A 41 -2.73 8.63 -17.88
CA PHE A 41 -1.68 9.28 -18.67
C PHE A 41 -1.34 8.50 -19.94
N MET A 42 -1.19 7.17 -19.85
CA MET A 42 -0.91 6.32 -21.02
C MET A 42 -2.07 6.33 -22.02
N LYS A 43 -3.33 6.28 -21.55
CA LYS A 43 -4.52 6.37 -22.41
C LYS A 43 -4.58 7.73 -23.13
N ALA A 44 -4.27 8.83 -22.45
CA ALA A 44 -4.20 10.15 -23.05
C ALA A 44 -3.07 10.24 -24.09
N ARG A 45 -1.87 9.76 -23.76
CA ARG A 45 -0.74 9.71 -24.70
C ARG A 45 -1.07 8.89 -25.95
N ALA A 46 -1.70 7.72 -25.79
CA ALA A 46 -2.12 6.88 -26.91
C ALA A 46 -3.16 7.55 -27.83
N SER A 47 -4.03 8.40 -27.27
CA SER A 47 -5.00 9.16 -28.07
C SER A 47 -4.34 10.27 -28.89
N ILE A 48 -3.36 10.97 -28.31
CA ILE A 48 -2.56 11.98 -29.02
C ILE A 48 -1.77 11.31 -30.16
N GLU A 49 -1.11 10.19 -29.86
CA GLU A 49 -0.33 9.41 -30.81
C GLU A 49 -1.19 8.92 -31.99
N GLU A 50 -2.38 8.39 -31.72
CA GLU A 50 -3.32 7.94 -32.75
C GLU A 50 -3.78 9.09 -33.66
N LYS A 51 -4.05 10.28 -33.08
CA LYS A 51 -4.43 11.46 -33.86
C LYS A 51 -3.30 11.88 -34.80
N TYR A 52 -2.07 11.97 -34.28
CA TYR A 52 -0.89 12.29 -35.08
C TYR A 52 -0.69 11.29 -36.23
N ALA A 53 -0.77 9.99 -35.93
CA ALA A 53 -0.65 8.94 -36.93
C ALA A 53 -1.69 9.07 -38.06
N LYS A 54 -2.97 9.32 -37.71
CA LYS A 54 -4.06 9.47 -38.69
C LYS A 54 -3.91 10.72 -39.56
N GLU A 55 -3.50 11.85 -38.98
CA GLU A 55 -3.24 13.08 -39.72
C GLU A 55 -2.07 12.89 -40.69
N LEU A 56 -1.01 12.20 -40.25
CA LEU A 56 0.14 11.86 -41.09
C LEU A 56 -0.24 10.90 -42.23
N LEU A 57 -1.12 9.93 -41.98
CA LEU A 57 -1.67 9.04 -43.01
C LEU A 57 -2.50 9.80 -44.05
N GLY A 58 -3.28 10.79 -43.60
CA GLY A 58 -4.02 11.67 -44.49
C GLY A 58 -3.07 12.49 -45.37
N LEU A 59 -1.97 12.97 -44.81
CA LEU A 59 -0.94 13.73 -45.53
C LEU A 59 -0.22 12.86 -46.58
N SER A 60 0.15 11.62 -46.25
CA SER A 60 0.85 10.71 -47.17
C SER A 60 0.02 10.39 -48.42
N LYS A 61 -1.31 10.57 -48.39
CA LYS A 61 -2.19 10.34 -49.54
C LYS A 61 -2.37 11.57 -50.43
N LYS A 62 -2.03 12.77 -49.97
CA LYS A 62 -2.15 14.00 -50.77
C LYS A 62 -1.23 13.98 -51.99
N VAL A 63 -1.61 14.71 -53.03
CA VAL A 63 -0.79 14.85 -54.23
C VAL A 63 0.48 15.63 -53.88
N CYS A 64 1.64 15.10 -54.26
CA CYS A 64 2.94 15.75 -54.11
C CYS A 64 3.69 15.60 -55.44
N GLY A 65 4.04 16.72 -56.09
CA GLY A 65 4.71 16.73 -57.40
C GLY A 65 3.85 16.15 -58.54
N HIS A 66 2.64 16.68 -58.74
CA HIS A 66 1.74 16.22 -59.82
C HIS A 66 2.38 16.30 -61.21
N ASN A 67 3.14 17.37 -61.45
CA ASN A 67 3.76 17.66 -62.74
C ASN A 67 5.20 17.13 -62.86
N GLU A 68 5.72 16.50 -61.80
CA GLU A 68 7.09 15.98 -61.80
C GLU A 68 7.19 14.68 -62.61
N MET A 69 8.33 14.47 -63.26
CA MET A 69 8.58 13.32 -64.13
C MET A 69 9.87 12.58 -63.75
N ASN A 70 10.05 11.38 -64.32
CA ASN A 70 11.28 10.60 -64.24
C ASN A 70 11.75 10.33 -62.80
N THR A 71 13.03 10.58 -62.52
CA THR A 71 13.69 10.26 -61.26
C THR A 71 13.11 11.06 -60.08
N LEU A 72 12.81 12.35 -60.28
CA LEU A 72 12.22 13.18 -59.23
C LEU A 72 10.83 12.70 -58.82
N LYS A 73 9.99 12.30 -59.79
CA LYS A 73 8.69 11.69 -59.48
C LYS A 73 8.82 10.43 -58.63
N ARG A 74 9.76 9.54 -58.99
CA ARG A 74 10.03 8.31 -58.21
C ARG A 74 10.50 8.63 -56.78
N SER A 75 11.36 9.64 -56.61
CA SER A 75 11.80 10.09 -55.28
C SER A 75 10.65 10.62 -54.44
N LEU A 76 9.72 11.38 -55.03
CA LEU A 76 8.53 11.88 -54.33
C LEU A 76 7.55 10.77 -53.95
N ASP A 77 7.39 9.76 -54.81
CA ASP A 77 6.57 8.58 -54.49
C ASP A 77 7.17 7.77 -53.33
N MET A 78 8.49 7.58 -53.32
CA MET A 78 9.18 6.95 -52.19
C MET A 78 9.04 7.78 -50.91
N PHE A 79 9.16 9.10 -50.98
CA PHE A 79 8.96 9.99 -49.83
C PHE A 79 7.54 9.85 -49.23
N LYS A 80 6.51 9.79 -50.07
CA LYS A 80 5.13 9.52 -49.62
C LYS A 80 4.99 8.15 -48.96
N LEU A 81 5.59 7.11 -49.56
CA LEU A 81 5.56 5.75 -49.02
C LEU A 81 6.24 5.67 -47.65
N GLN A 82 7.39 6.34 -47.47
CA GLN A 82 8.06 6.42 -46.16
C GLN A 82 7.20 7.16 -45.13
N THR A 83 6.52 8.24 -45.53
CA THR A 83 5.59 8.97 -44.67
C THR A 83 4.43 8.08 -44.22
N GLU A 84 3.89 7.26 -45.11
CA GLU A 84 2.87 6.26 -44.79
C GLU A 84 3.38 5.20 -43.81
N HIS A 85 4.58 4.65 -44.04
CA HIS A 85 5.18 3.67 -43.11
C HIS A 85 5.38 4.24 -41.70
N VAL A 86 5.86 5.48 -41.59
CA VAL A 86 5.99 6.18 -40.30
C VAL A 86 4.62 6.32 -39.64
N SER A 87 3.60 6.77 -40.38
CA SER A 87 2.23 6.87 -39.87
C SER A 87 1.71 5.53 -39.31
N LEU A 88 1.87 4.44 -40.06
CA LEU A 88 1.43 3.11 -39.62
C LEU A 88 2.18 2.63 -38.36
N SER A 89 3.48 2.93 -38.27
CA SER A 89 4.28 2.63 -37.07
C SER A 89 3.77 3.39 -35.84
N HIS A 90 3.44 4.68 -35.96
CA HIS A 90 2.85 5.46 -34.87
C HIS A 90 1.45 4.96 -34.49
N LEU A 91 0.65 4.49 -35.46
CA LEU A 91 -0.65 3.88 -35.16
C LEU A 91 -0.49 2.57 -34.37
N GLN A 92 0.48 1.74 -34.73
CA GLN A 92 0.82 0.53 -33.98
C GLN A 92 1.30 0.87 -32.57
N LEU A 93 2.16 1.88 -32.41
CA LEU A 93 2.61 2.34 -31.10
C LEU A 93 1.43 2.78 -30.21
N ALA A 94 0.50 3.55 -30.76
CA ALA A 94 -0.72 3.96 -30.06
C ALA A 94 -1.55 2.77 -29.59
N GLN A 95 -1.64 1.70 -30.38
CA GLN A 95 -2.30 0.47 -29.98
C GLN A 95 -1.55 -0.25 -28.85
N THR A 96 -0.23 -0.43 -29.00
CA THR A 96 0.61 -1.05 -27.96
C THR A 96 0.50 -0.32 -26.63
N MET A 97 0.45 1.02 -26.62
CA MET A 97 0.23 1.80 -25.40
C MET A 97 -1.10 1.50 -24.72
N ARG A 98 -2.18 1.28 -25.48
CA ARG A 98 -3.49 0.92 -24.92
C ARG A 98 -3.45 -0.48 -24.30
N ASP A 99 -2.76 -1.41 -24.95
CA ASP A 99 -2.60 -2.76 -24.45
C ASP A 99 -1.79 -2.76 -23.14
N GLU A 100 -0.71 -1.99 -23.06
CA GLU A 100 0.06 -1.82 -21.82
C GLU A 100 -0.75 -1.11 -20.71
N ALA A 101 -1.54 -0.09 -21.06
CA ALA A 101 -2.45 0.54 -20.10
C ALA A 101 -3.49 -0.45 -19.55
N LYS A 102 -3.99 -1.35 -20.40
CA LYS A 102 -4.91 -2.42 -19.99
C LYS A 102 -4.23 -3.44 -19.06
N LYS A 103 -2.99 -3.84 -19.34
CA LYS A 103 -2.23 -4.72 -18.43
C LYS A 103 -2.02 -4.07 -17.06
N LEU A 104 -1.79 -2.76 -17.02
CA LEU A 104 -1.67 -2.01 -15.76
C LEU A 104 -3.00 -1.95 -15.00
N GLU A 105 -4.11 -1.77 -15.71
CA GLU A 105 -5.47 -1.84 -15.16
C GLU A 105 -5.74 -3.21 -14.50
N ASP A 106 -5.45 -4.30 -15.22
CA ASP A 106 -5.61 -5.67 -14.73
C ASP A 106 -4.70 -5.96 -13.51
N PHE A 107 -3.46 -5.45 -13.54
CA PHE A 107 -2.55 -5.54 -12.39
C PHE A 107 -3.12 -4.81 -11.17
N ARG A 108 -3.64 -3.59 -11.35
CA ARG A 108 -4.23 -2.79 -10.26
C ARG A 108 -5.43 -3.49 -9.63
N GLU A 109 -6.33 -4.08 -10.42
CA GLU A 109 -7.49 -4.79 -9.88
C GLU A 109 -7.08 -6.08 -9.15
N ARG A 110 -6.13 -6.86 -9.68
CA ARG A 110 -5.58 -8.03 -8.96
C ARG A 110 -4.95 -7.65 -7.62
N GLN A 111 -4.15 -6.58 -7.58
CA GLN A 111 -3.56 -6.07 -6.33
C GLN A 111 -4.63 -5.67 -5.32
N LYS A 112 -5.68 -4.97 -5.76
CA LYS A 112 -6.83 -4.58 -4.91
C LYS A 112 -7.55 -5.80 -4.32
N GLU A 113 -7.78 -6.85 -5.12
CA GLU A 113 -8.43 -8.08 -4.64
C GLU A 113 -7.59 -8.83 -3.62
N THR A 114 -6.30 -9.02 -3.89
CA THR A 114 -5.36 -9.66 -2.96
C THR A 114 -5.29 -8.89 -1.65
N ARG A 115 -5.15 -7.56 -1.71
CA ARG A 115 -5.10 -6.72 -0.52
C ARG A 115 -6.38 -6.81 0.31
N LYS A 116 -7.56 -6.76 -0.31
CA LYS A 116 -8.85 -6.91 0.40
C LYS A 116 -8.95 -8.22 1.19
N LYS A 117 -8.46 -9.33 0.62
CA LYS A 117 -8.45 -10.63 1.31
C LYS A 117 -7.56 -10.60 2.55
N VAL A 118 -6.38 -9.99 2.45
CA VAL A 118 -5.45 -9.83 3.58
C VAL A 118 -6.03 -8.89 4.64
N GLU A 119 -6.65 -7.77 4.23
CA GLU A 119 -7.29 -6.82 5.14
C GLU A 119 -8.38 -7.49 5.99
N GLN A 120 -9.25 -8.30 5.37
CA GLN A 120 -10.29 -9.04 6.08
C GLN A 120 -9.73 -10.02 7.12
N GLN A 121 -8.64 -10.73 6.78
CA GLN A 121 -7.97 -11.64 7.70
C GLN A 121 -7.32 -10.89 8.87
N MET A 122 -6.65 -9.77 8.57
CA MET A 122 -5.99 -8.95 9.59
C MET A 122 -6.99 -8.28 10.53
N ASP A 123 -8.13 -7.80 10.03
CA ASP A 123 -9.19 -7.25 10.86
C ASP A 123 -9.73 -8.27 11.89
N ALA A 124 -9.90 -9.53 11.46
CA ALA A 124 -10.31 -10.60 12.36
C ALA A 124 -9.26 -10.87 13.44
N LEU A 125 -7.98 -10.93 13.05
CA LEU A 125 -6.86 -11.14 13.98
C LEU A 125 -6.70 -9.98 14.97
N HIS A 126 -6.82 -8.73 14.52
CA HIS A 126 -6.76 -7.56 15.39
C HIS A 126 -7.90 -7.54 16.42
N LYS A 127 -9.14 -7.86 15.99
CA LYS A 127 -10.29 -7.99 16.90
C LYS A 127 -10.10 -9.11 17.92
N GLN A 128 -9.60 -10.26 17.48
CA GLN A 128 -9.28 -11.38 18.36
C GLN A 128 -8.21 -10.98 19.39
N ARG A 129 -7.10 -10.38 18.94
CA ARG A 129 -6.01 -9.88 19.79
C ARG A 129 -6.52 -8.89 20.83
N ALA A 130 -7.31 -7.91 20.43
CA ALA A 130 -7.87 -6.91 21.35
C ALA A 130 -8.81 -7.55 22.39
N THR A 131 -9.63 -8.51 21.97
CA THR A 131 -10.54 -9.24 22.87
C THR A 131 -9.76 -10.07 23.90
N GLN A 132 -8.73 -10.80 23.45
CA GLN A 132 -7.86 -11.58 24.33
C GLN A 132 -7.12 -10.69 25.32
N PHE A 133 -6.53 -9.59 24.85
CA PHE A 133 -5.86 -8.62 25.70
C PHE A 133 -6.79 -8.06 26.78
N LYS A 134 -8.02 -7.65 26.41
CA LYS A 134 -9.02 -7.16 27.38
C LYS A 134 -9.34 -8.21 28.46
N LYS A 135 -9.56 -9.47 28.07
CA LYS A 135 -9.83 -10.57 29.02
C LYS A 135 -8.66 -10.76 29.98
N THR A 136 -7.43 -10.80 29.48
CA THR A 136 -6.23 -10.93 30.31
C THR A 136 -6.06 -9.76 31.26
N MET A 137 -6.28 -8.52 30.78
CA MET A 137 -6.24 -7.33 31.61
C MET A 137 -7.30 -7.34 32.72
N GLU A 138 -8.52 -7.82 32.44
CA GLU A 138 -9.57 -7.95 33.43
C GLU A 138 -9.23 -8.99 34.51
N VAL A 139 -8.68 -10.14 34.12
CA VAL A 139 -8.21 -11.17 35.07
C VAL A 139 -7.08 -10.62 35.93
N ASN A 140 -6.08 -9.97 35.32
CA ASN A 140 -4.97 -9.36 36.04
C ASN A 140 -5.45 -8.28 37.02
N TRP A 141 -6.42 -7.47 36.63
CA TRP A 141 -7.05 -6.46 37.49
C TRP A 141 -7.78 -7.09 38.68
N ARG A 142 -8.59 -8.14 38.44
CA ARG A 142 -9.31 -8.84 39.51
C ARG A 142 -8.35 -9.50 40.50
N THR A 143 -7.28 -10.13 40.00
CA THR A 143 -6.21 -10.71 40.81
C THR A 143 -5.53 -9.63 41.66
N PHE A 144 -5.15 -8.50 41.06
CA PHE A 144 -4.58 -7.37 41.78
C PHE A 144 -5.52 -6.86 42.89
N GLN A 145 -6.81 -6.69 42.59
CA GLN A 145 -7.80 -6.25 43.57
C GLN A 145 -7.95 -7.25 44.74
N PHE A 146 -7.95 -8.55 44.46
CA PHE A 146 -8.10 -9.59 45.48
C PHE A 146 -6.88 -9.70 46.39
N PHE A 147 -5.66 -9.65 45.83
CA PHE A 147 -4.43 -9.86 46.59
C PHE A 147 -3.83 -8.59 47.23
N PHE A 148 -4.11 -7.41 46.69
CA PHE A 148 -3.50 -6.16 47.17
C PHE A 148 -4.52 -5.19 47.78
N VAL A 149 -5.67 -5.00 47.13
CA VAL A 149 -6.64 -3.98 47.58
C VAL A 149 -7.53 -4.49 48.72
N LYS A 150 -8.01 -5.74 48.64
CA LYS A 150 -8.88 -6.32 49.69
C LYS A 150 -8.18 -6.61 51.02
N PRO A 151 -6.98 -7.23 51.08
CA PRO A 151 -6.30 -7.47 52.36
C PRO A 151 -5.84 -6.18 53.05
N ALA A 152 -5.59 -5.09 52.32
CA ALA A 152 -5.32 -3.77 52.90
C ALA A 152 -6.52 -3.17 53.68
N VAL A 153 -7.75 -3.67 53.47
CA VAL A 153 -8.95 -3.23 54.20
C VAL A 153 -9.23 -4.11 55.43
N ILE A 154 -8.63 -5.32 55.51
CA ILE A 154 -8.97 -6.34 56.52
C ILE A 154 -7.84 -6.54 57.55
N ILE A 155 -6.59 -6.16 57.26
CA ILE A 155 -5.43 -6.43 58.13
C ILE A 155 -4.69 -5.11 58.44
N PRO A 156 -4.87 -4.50 59.62
CA PRO A 156 -4.10 -3.31 60.03
C PRO A 156 -2.63 -3.59 60.37
N GLU A 157 -2.20 -4.86 60.37
CA GLU A 157 -0.88 -5.33 60.83
C GLU A 157 0.17 -5.54 59.73
N LEU A 158 0.04 -4.87 58.58
CA LEU A 158 1.12 -4.82 57.57
C LEU A 158 2.16 -3.75 57.92
N SER A 159 2.82 -3.89 59.08
CA SER A 159 4.03 -3.16 59.46
C SER A 159 5.30 -3.97 59.22
N ASN A 160 5.21 -5.13 58.57
CA ASN A 160 6.36 -5.98 58.23
C ASN A 160 6.80 -5.75 56.76
N PRO A 161 7.91 -5.04 56.52
CA PRO A 161 8.38 -4.70 55.18
C PRO A 161 8.72 -5.93 54.32
N GLU A 162 9.04 -7.09 54.91
CA GLU A 162 9.36 -8.29 54.15
C GLU A 162 8.15 -8.89 53.41
N LEU A 163 6.96 -8.83 54.01
CA LEU A 163 5.72 -9.31 53.38
C LEU A 163 5.33 -8.42 52.18
N ILE A 164 5.61 -7.11 52.27
CA ILE A 164 5.40 -6.17 51.17
C ILE A 164 6.38 -6.48 50.02
N ILE A 165 7.65 -6.74 50.33
CA ILE A 165 8.68 -7.10 49.33
C ILE A 165 8.35 -8.43 48.65
N CYS A 166 7.87 -9.44 49.38
CA CYS A 166 7.45 -10.73 48.82
C CYS A 166 6.26 -10.59 47.87
N SER A 167 5.25 -9.81 48.25
CA SER A 167 4.11 -9.51 47.36
C SER A 167 4.53 -8.70 46.12
N LEU A 168 5.43 -7.73 46.26
CA LEU A 168 5.97 -6.97 45.13
C LEU A 168 6.81 -7.85 44.18
N LYS A 169 7.67 -8.73 44.72
CA LYS A 169 8.43 -9.72 43.93
C LYS A 169 7.51 -10.69 43.21
N ALA A 170 6.46 -11.18 43.87
CA ALA A 170 5.46 -12.04 43.23
C ALA A 170 4.75 -11.29 42.09
N CYS A 171 4.44 -10.00 42.27
CA CYS A 171 3.85 -9.16 41.22
C CYS A 171 4.77 -8.94 40.02
N LEU A 172 6.07 -8.74 40.26
CA LEU A 172 7.09 -8.58 39.22
C LEU A 172 7.28 -9.87 38.40
N VAL A 173 7.30 -11.03 39.08
CA VAL A 173 7.45 -12.35 38.45
C VAL A 173 6.18 -12.76 37.69
N SER A 174 5.01 -12.30 38.13
CA SER A 174 3.72 -12.58 37.48
C SER A 174 3.42 -11.67 36.28
N GLY A 175 4.28 -10.69 35.97
CA GLY A 175 4.04 -9.71 34.90
C GLY A 175 2.84 -8.78 35.13
N ILE A 176 2.35 -8.69 36.37
CA ILE A 176 1.15 -7.90 36.75
C ILE A 176 1.48 -6.40 36.79
N MET A 177 2.73 -6.04 37.07
CA MET A 177 3.25 -4.67 36.91
C MET A 177 3.82 -4.47 35.50
N LEU A 178 2.98 -4.17 34.52
CA LEU A 178 3.43 -3.36 33.38
C LEU A 178 3.27 -1.90 33.78
N PRO A 179 4.32 -1.06 33.64
CA PRO A 179 4.26 0.33 34.07
C PRO A 179 3.25 1.07 33.19
N LYS A 180 2.08 1.37 33.74
CA LYS A 180 1.22 2.40 33.20
C LYS A 180 1.88 3.73 33.53
N HIS A 181 2.36 4.39 32.48
CA HIS A 181 2.44 5.84 32.35
C HIS A 181 3.30 6.59 33.39
N GLU A 182 4.40 7.17 32.91
CA GLU A 182 4.89 8.45 33.42
C GLU A 182 3.69 9.41 33.54
N ALA A 183 3.30 9.67 34.78
CA ALA A 183 2.47 10.79 35.14
C ALA A 183 3.42 11.94 35.48
N VAL A 184 3.55 12.87 34.53
CA VAL A 184 3.64 14.33 34.73
C VAL A 184 4.39 14.79 35.99
N LEU A 185 5.59 15.33 35.78
CA LEU A 185 6.09 16.54 36.44
C LEU A 185 6.36 17.59 35.37
#